data_AF-A0AAU0V261-F1
#
_entry.id   AF-A0AAU0V261-F1
#
_cell.length_a   1.000
_cell.length_b   1.000
_cell.length_c   1.000
_cell.angle_alpha   90.00
_cell.angle_beta   90.00
_cell.angle_gamma   90.00
#
_symmetry.space_group_name_H-M   'P 1'
#
loop_
_entity.id
_entity.type
_entity.pdbx_description
1 polymer ?
#
loop_
_entity_poly.entity_id
_entity_poly.type
_entity_poly.pdbx_seq_one_letter_code
_entity_poly.pdbx_strand_id
1 'polypeptide(L)'
;MSAIRLLVLGAVRMHGRAHGYQVRNDLEYWGAHEWSNAKPGSIYHALKQMAKQGLLLAHETAPSTVGGPPRTEYEVTDEGLAEYRTLLREAIRAYDQNMDVLSAAIGFIVDLPRAEAVELLKERIEAIEGWRKSVTEYYTPEDGPESLGHIGEIMNLWVHSADSGAEWTRGLIARIEGGAYTFAGEGDPFVGVLADGEENPYATGVPDPGDRD
;
A
#
# COMPACT_ATOMS: atom_id res chain seq x y z
N MET A 1 -0.36 10.97 -1.42
CA MET A 1 0.04 9.96 -0.41
C MET A 1 1.24 9.17 -0.93
N SER A 2 2.07 8.55 -0.09
CA SER A 2 3.24 7.76 -0.55
C SER A 2 3.10 6.29 -0.18
N ALA A 3 3.20 5.40 -1.17
CA ALA A 3 3.06 3.96 -0.98
C ALA A 3 4.10 3.39 0.01
N ILE A 4 5.32 3.93 -0.01
CA ILE A 4 6.41 3.49 0.88
C ILE A 4 6.05 3.59 2.37
N ARG A 5 5.28 4.62 2.75
CA ARG A 5 4.92 4.86 4.13
C ARG A 5 3.93 3.81 4.62
N LEU A 6 2.92 3.52 3.80
CA LEU A 6 1.94 2.47 4.07
C LEU A 6 2.61 1.09 4.11
N LEU A 7 3.50 0.79 3.15
CA LEU A 7 4.25 -0.47 3.08
C LEU A 7 5.16 -0.68 4.29
N VAL A 8 5.93 0.33 4.68
CA VAL A 8 6.86 0.19 5.81
C VAL A 8 6.11 0.06 7.13
N LEU A 9 5.06 0.85 7.38
CA LEU A 9 4.25 0.69 8.60
C LEU A 9 3.55 -0.67 8.64
N GLY A 10 3.01 -1.13 7.51
CA GLY A 10 2.37 -2.44 7.39
C GLY A 10 3.34 -3.59 7.68
N ALA A 11 4.53 -3.57 7.07
CA ALA A 11 5.57 -4.58 7.26
C ALA A 11 6.04 -4.65 8.72
N VAL A 12 6.40 -3.50 9.33
CA VAL A 12 6.85 -3.47 10.73
C VAL A 12 5.74 -3.96 11.67
N ARG A 13 4.48 -3.59 11.41
CA ARG A 13 3.33 -4.07 12.20
C ARG A 13 3.18 -5.59 12.12
N MET A 14 3.34 -6.20 10.95
CA MET A 14 3.18 -7.65 10.78
C MET A 14 4.20 -8.46 11.58
N HIS A 15 5.43 -7.95 11.70
CA HIS A 15 6.47 -8.56 12.54
C HIS A 15 6.34 -8.23 14.03
N GLY A 16 5.58 -7.19 14.39
CA GLY A 16 5.58 -6.58 15.72
C GLY A 16 6.84 -5.74 15.96
N ARG A 17 8.03 -6.31 15.74
CA ARG A 17 9.32 -5.62 15.73
C ARG A 17 10.13 -6.07 14.53
N ALA A 18 10.71 -5.14 13.78
CA ALA A 18 11.48 -5.47 12.58
C ALA A 18 12.73 -4.61 12.43
N HIS A 19 13.81 -5.23 11.98
CA HIS A 19 14.96 -4.53 11.42
C HIS A 19 14.68 -4.03 10.01
N GLY A 20 15.38 -2.97 9.58
CA GLY A 20 15.19 -2.44 8.24
C GLY A 20 15.43 -3.44 7.11
N TYR A 21 16.33 -4.41 7.32
CA TYR A 21 16.57 -5.50 6.37
C TYR A 21 15.39 -6.47 6.23
N GLN A 22 14.67 -6.79 7.32
CA GLN A 22 13.46 -7.63 7.24
C GLN A 22 12.39 -6.92 6.41
N VAL A 23 12.15 -5.64 6.69
CA VAL A 23 11.22 -4.81 5.90
C VAL A 23 11.63 -4.77 4.42
N ARG A 24 12.92 -4.61 4.12
CA ARG A 24 13.41 -4.65 2.74
C ARG A 24 13.12 -5.99 2.07
N ASN A 25 13.41 -7.10 2.75
CA ASN A 25 13.18 -8.44 2.22
C ASN A 25 11.69 -8.69 1.95
N ASP A 26 10.80 -8.25 2.83
CA ASP A 26 9.35 -8.37 2.61
C ASP A 26 8.90 -7.60 1.37
N LEU A 27 9.36 -6.35 1.23
CA LEU A 27 9.00 -5.53 0.06
C LEU A 27 9.56 -6.12 -1.24
N GLU A 28 10.75 -6.72 -1.21
CA GLU A 28 11.30 -7.46 -2.35
C GLU A 28 10.49 -8.72 -2.64
N TYR A 29 10.09 -9.46 -1.61
CA TYR A 29 9.24 -10.65 -1.71
C TYR A 29 7.87 -10.34 -2.30
N TRP A 30 7.30 -9.18 -1.97
CA TRP A 30 6.05 -8.66 -2.56
C TRP A 30 6.23 -8.13 -3.99
N GLY A 31 7.44 -8.13 -4.53
CA GLY A 31 7.75 -7.56 -5.84
C GLY A 31 7.54 -6.04 -5.88
N ALA A 32 7.63 -5.32 -4.75
CA ALA A 32 7.33 -3.89 -4.68
C ALA A 32 8.18 -3.03 -5.63
N HIS A 33 9.35 -3.53 -6.04
CA HIS A 33 10.21 -2.90 -7.03
C HIS A 33 9.62 -2.87 -8.45
N GLU A 34 8.68 -3.77 -8.77
CA GLU A 34 8.05 -3.87 -10.10
C GLU A 34 6.88 -2.88 -10.26
N TRP A 35 6.18 -2.58 -9.17
CA TRP A 35 4.91 -1.81 -9.22
C TRP A 35 4.93 -0.53 -8.39
N SER A 36 6.00 -0.26 -7.64
CA SER A 36 6.16 0.97 -6.87
C SER A 36 7.56 1.56 -7.01
N ASN A 37 7.72 2.80 -6.55
CA ASN A 37 9.03 3.45 -6.46
C ASN A 37 9.82 3.09 -5.19
N ALA A 38 9.41 2.05 -4.45
CA ALA A 38 10.05 1.59 -3.22
C ALA A 38 11.40 0.93 -3.50
N LYS A 39 12.46 1.75 -3.53
CA LYS A 39 13.86 1.29 -3.64
C LYS A 39 14.46 1.04 -2.25
N PRO A 40 15.47 0.16 -2.11
CA PRO A 40 16.13 -0.13 -0.82
C PRO A 40 16.44 1.12 0.02
N GLY A 41 17.14 2.11 -0.55
CA GLY A 41 17.47 3.35 0.17
C GLY A 41 16.25 4.16 0.65
N SER A 42 15.11 4.08 -0.04
CA SER A 42 13.88 4.77 0.38
C SER A 42 13.22 4.12 1.60
N ILE A 43 13.40 2.80 1.79
CA ILE A 43 12.89 2.04 2.93
C ILE A 43 13.61 2.49 4.20
N TYR A 44 14.95 2.47 4.17
CA TYR A 44 15.77 2.90 5.30
C TYR A 44 15.55 4.37 5.67
N HIS A 45 15.42 5.24 4.66
CA HIS A 45 15.07 6.63 4.89
C HIS A 45 13.68 6.77 5.53
N ALA A 46 12.68 6.02 5.05
CA ALA A 46 11.33 6.05 5.60
C ALA A 46 11.29 5.58 7.05
N LEU A 47 11.99 4.49 7.41
CA LEU A 47 12.11 4.01 8.79
C LEU A 47 12.68 5.08 9.72
N LYS A 48 13.85 5.65 9.37
CA LYS A 48 14.49 6.72 10.14
C LYS A 48 13.59 7.96 10.27
N GLN A 49 12.91 8.34 9.20
CA GLN A 49 12.01 9.50 9.19
C GLN A 49 10.76 9.26 10.05
N MET A 50 10.15 8.07 9.98
CA MET A 50 8.98 7.73 10.79
C MET A 50 9.32 7.59 12.26
N ALA A 51 10.52 7.12 12.60
CA ALA A 51 11.02 7.15 13.97
C ALA A 51 11.17 8.58 14.50
N LYS A 52 11.74 9.49 13.72
CA LYS A 52 11.80 10.93 14.06
C LYS A 52 10.43 11.57 14.24
N GLN A 53 9.41 11.07 13.54
CA GLN A 53 8.03 11.54 13.65
C GLN A 53 7.26 10.92 14.83
N GLY A 54 7.87 9.97 15.56
CA GLY A 54 7.21 9.26 16.67
C GLY A 54 6.23 8.17 16.22
N LEU A 55 6.22 7.80 14.95
CA LEU A 55 5.36 6.74 14.41
C LEU A 55 5.98 5.34 14.54
N LEU A 56 7.30 5.31 14.67
CA LEU A 56 8.05 4.10 14.99
C LEU A 56 8.89 4.37 16.24
N LEU A 57 8.94 3.40 17.13
CA LEU A 57 9.90 3.36 18.23
C LEU A 57 11.15 2.61 17.75
N ALA A 58 12.28 3.30 17.75
CA ALA A 58 13.58 2.71 17.45
C ALA A 58 14.19 2.14 18.73
N HIS A 59 14.46 0.84 18.73
CA HIS A 59 15.14 0.14 19.81
C HIS A 59 16.59 -0.09 19.41
N GLU A 60 17.53 0.44 20.20
CA GLU A 60 18.93 0.10 20.06
C GLU A 60 19.14 -1.34 20.54
N THR A 61 19.50 -2.25 19.64
CA THR A 61 19.87 -3.61 20.05
C THR A 61 21.32 -3.65 20.52
N ALA A 62 21.57 -4.42 21.58
CA ALA A 62 22.93 -4.76 21.98
C ALA A 62 23.63 -5.56 20.86
N PRO A 63 24.98 -5.56 20.78
CA PRO A 63 25.71 -6.35 19.79
C PRO A 63 25.27 -7.81 19.80
N SER A 64 25.04 -8.40 18.62
CA SER A 64 24.67 -9.80 18.48
C SER A 64 25.65 -10.71 19.24
N THR A 65 25.14 -11.70 19.97
CA THR A 65 25.94 -12.76 20.63
C THR A 65 26.75 -13.59 19.64
N VAL A 66 26.44 -13.49 18.34
CA VAL A 66 27.07 -14.24 17.24
C VAL A 66 28.03 -13.36 16.42
N GLY A 67 28.30 -12.12 16.84
CA GLY A 67 29.25 -11.24 16.18
C GLY A 67 28.69 -10.61 14.89
N GLY A 68 27.89 -9.56 15.05
CA GLY A 68 27.44 -8.69 13.97
C GLY A 68 27.23 -7.27 14.51
N PRO A 69 27.23 -6.24 13.65
CA PRO A 69 26.93 -4.88 14.07
C PRO A 69 25.54 -4.83 14.75
N PRO A 70 25.37 -4.04 15.82
CA PRO A 70 24.05 -3.80 16.40
C PRO A 70 23.12 -3.23 15.33
N ARG A 71 21.89 -3.74 15.26
CA ARG A 71 20.90 -3.35 14.25
C ARG A 71 19.74 -2.65 14.93
N THR A 72 19.31 -1.51 14.39
CA THR A 72 18.12 -0.85 14.94
C THR A 72 16.88 -1.71 14.67
N GLU A 73 16.10 -2.02 15.70
CA GLU A 73 14.74 -2.56 15.55
C GLU A 73 13.73 -1.43 15.58
N TYR A 74 12.70 -1.55 14.77
CA TYR A 74 11.58 -0.64 14.75
C TYR A 74 10.32 -1.36 15.20
N GLU A 75 9.51 -0.68 16.00
CA GLU A 75 8.20 -1.12 16.47
C GLU A 75 7.18 -0.02 16.18
N VAL A 76 5.99 -0.38 15.71
CA VAL A 76 4.95 0.62 15.43
C VAL A 76 4.38 1.16 16.76
N THR A 77 4.33 2.48 16.91
CA THR A 77 3.70 3.13 18.07
C THR A 77 2.18 3.19 17.92
N ASP A 78 1.46 3.60 18.98
CA ASP A 78 0.02 3.83 18.88
C ASP A 78 -0.32 4.92 17.84
N GLU A 79 0.48 6.00 17.78
CA GLU A 79 0.37 7.04 16.76
C GLU A 79 0.67 6.48 15.36
N GLY A 80 1.70 5.63 15.23
CA GLY A 80 2.04 4.94 13.99
C GLY A 80 0.94 4.03 13.48
N LEU A 81 0.26 3.31 14.39
CA LEU A 81 -0.86 2.45 14.06
C LEU A 81 -2.08 3.26 13.63
N ALA A 82 -2.33 4.41 14.28
CA ALA A 82 -3.40 5.33 13.88
C ALA A 82 -3.14 5.94 12.48
N GLU A 83 -1.89 6.35 12.21
CA GLU A 83 -1.45 6.83 10.90
C GLU A 83 -1.62 5.72 9.85
N TYR A 84 -1.13 4.51 10.12
CA TYR A 84 -1.27 3.37 9.21
C TYR A 84 -2.72 3.13 8.79
N ARG A 85 -3.63 3.08 9.77
CA ARG A 85 -5.06 2.86 9.50
C ARG A 85 -5.68 4.03 8.72
N THR A 86 -5.26 5.26 9.00
CA THR A 86 -5.70 6.44 8.23
C THR A 86 -5.26 6.33 6.77
N LEU A 87 -3.97 6.08 6.54
CA LEU A 87 -3.40 5.91 5.20
C LEU A 87 -4.09 4.78 4.42
N LEU A 88 -4.32 3.63 5.07
CA LEU A 88 -4.99 2.48 4.46
C LEU A 88 -6.41 2.84 3.99
N ARG A 89 -7.21 3.46 4.86
CA ARG A 89 -8.58 3.86 4.53
C ARG A 89 -8.64 4.87 3.40
N GLU A 90 -7.82 5.91 3.50
CA GLU A 90 -7.73 6.96 2.49
C GLU A 90 -7.29 6.42 1.13
N ALA A 91 -6.33 5.49 1.11
CA ALA A 91 -5.85 4.86 -0.11
C ALA A 91 -6.91 3.99 -0.80
N ILE A 92 -7.75 3.28 -0.03
CA ILE A 92 -8.84 2.46 -0.57
C ILE A 92 -9.94 3.35 -1.16
N ARG A 93 -10.44 4.32 -0.39
CA ARG A 93 -11.63 5.11 -0.77
C ARG A 93 -11.37 6.14 -1.87
N ALA A 94 -10.15 6.69 -1.97
CA ALA A 94 -9.89 7.80 -2.90
C ALA A 94 -9.68 7.30 -4.34
N TYR A 95 -10.49 7.78 -5.28
CA TYR A 95 -10.48 7.30 -6.67
C TYR A 95 -9.18 7.62 -7.44
N ASP A 96 -8.53 8.74 -7.10
CA ASP A 96 -7.41 9.36 -7.82
C ASP A 96 -6.04 9.01 -7.23
N GLN A 97 -5.96 8.02 -6.35
CA GLN A 97 -4.69 7.53 -5.85
C GLN A 97 -3.83 6.97 -6.98
N ASN A 98 -2.53 7.23 -6.88
CA ASN A 98 -1.55 6.56 -7.73
C ASN A 98 -1.69 5.04 -7.59
N MET A 99 -1.43 4.33 -8.69
CA MET A 99 -1.57 2.87 -8.75
C MET A 99 -0.71 2.15 -7.69
N ASP A 100 0.45 2.70 -7.36
CA ASP A 100 1.32 2.15 -6.32
C ASP A 100 0.70 2.24 -4.91
N VAL A 101 0.08 3.37 -4.57
CA VAL A 101 -0.62 3.57 -3.30
C VAL A 101 -1.83 2.65 -3.19
N LEU A 102 -2.64 2.54 -4.24
CA LEU A 102 -3.78 1.62 -4.26
C LEU A 102 -3.30 0.17 -4.13
N SER A 103 -2.26 -0.23 -4.87
CA SER A 103 -1.71 -1.60 -4.81
C SER A 103 -1.22 -1.95 -3.41
N ALA A 104 -0.50 -1.04 -2.75
CA ALA A 104 -0.10 -1.20 -1.35
C ALA A 104 -1.31 -1.37 -0.41
N ALA A 105 -2.35 -0.53 -0.58
CA ALA A 105 -3.55 -0.60 0.24
C ALA A 105 -4.34 -1.90 0.04
N ILE A 106 -4.41 -2.42 -1.18
CA ILE A 106 -5.04 -3.72 -1.46
C ILE A 106 -4.25 -4.85 -0.79
N GLY A 107 -2.91 -4.79 -0.77
CA GLY A 107 -2.08 -5.75 -0.04
C GLY A 107 -2.39 -5.83 1.46
N PHE A 108 -2.94 -4.76 2.04
CA PHE A 108 -3.28 -4.65 3.45
C PHE A 108 -4.79 -4.59 3.74
N ILE A 109 -5.66 -4.78 2.74
CA ILE A 109 -7.11 -4.57 2.90
C ILE A 109 -7.74 -5.44 3.99
N VAL A 110 -7.16 -6.62 4.25
CA VAL A 110 -7.61 -7.58 5.26
C VAL A 110 -7.32 -7.14 6.69
N ASP A 111 -6.52 -6.08 6.90
CA ASP A 111 -6.30 -5.48 8.22
C ASP A 111 -7.50 -4.67 8.72
N LEU A 112 -8.45 -4.38 7.83
CA LEU A 112 -9.74 -3.80 8.18
C LEU A 112 -10.76 -4.90 8.49
N PRO A 113 -11.80 -4.61 9.29
CA PRO A 113 -13.01 -5.40 9.29
C PRO A 113 -13.61 -5.50 7.88
N ARG A 114 -14.13 -6.68 7.51
CA ARG A 114 -14.71 -6.93 6.17
C ARG A 114 -15.75 -5.88 5.77
N ALA A 115 -16.69 -5.59 6.67
CA ALA A 115 -17.74 -4.60 6.43
C ALA A 115 -17.14 -3.21 6.14
N GLU A 116 -16.13 -2.80 6.90
CA GLU A 116 -15.46 -1.52 6.70
C GLU A 116 -14.74 -1.45 5.34
N ALA A 117 -14.02 -2.51 4.96
CA ALA A 117 -13.37 -2.59 3.65
C ALA A 117 -14.37 -2.48 2.48
N VAL A 118 -15.52 -3.16 2.59
CA VAL A 118 -16.59 -3.09 1.60
C VAL A 118 -17.15 -1.67 1.50
N GLU A 119 -17.44 -1.01 2.63
CA GLU A 119 -17.97 0.36 2.62
C GLU A 119 -16.98 1.37 2.00
N LEU A 120 -15.68 1.26 2.29
CA LEU A 120 -14.67 2.12 1.66
C LEU A 120 -14.55 1.90 0.15
N LEU A 121 -14.72 0.66 -0.32
CA LEU A 121 -14.74 0.36 -1.76
C LEU A 121 -16.03 0.88 -2.42
N LYS A 122 -17.16 0.93 -1.71
CA LYS A 122 -18.38 1.60 -2.19
C LYS A 122 -18.19 3.11 -2.28
N GLU A 123 -17.59 3.74 -1.26
CA GLU A 123 -17.20 5.16 -1.31
C GLU A 123 -16.30 5.45 -2.52
N ARG A 124 -15.37 4.53 -2.83
CA ARG A 124 -14.52 4.62 -4.02
C ARG A 124 -15.34 4.63 -5.31
N ILE A 125 -16.33 3.74 -5.45
CA ILE A 125 -17.20 3.68 -6.63
C ILE A 125 -17.97 5.00 -6.77
N GLU A 126 -18.56 5.51 -5.70
CA GLU A 126 -19.29 6.78 -5.71
C GLU A 126 -18.40 7.94 -6.14
N ALA A 127 -17.15 7.98 -5.66
CA ALA A 127 -16.18 8.98 -6.06
C ALA A 127 -15.80 8.87 -7.55
N ILE A 128 -15.58 7.64 -8.07
CA ILE A 128 -15.32 7.40 -9.49
C ILE A 128 -16.49 7.85 -10.35
N GLU A 129 -17.72 7.46 -9.99
CA GLU A 129 -18.94 7.80 -10.73
C GLU A 129 -19.21 9.31 -10.71
N GLY A 130 -19.00 9.96 -9.57
CA GLY A 130 -19.10 11.41 -9.43
C GLY A 130 -18.10 12.15 -10.31
N TRP A 131 -16.83 11.72 -10.31
CA TRP A 131 -15.81 12.28 -11.19
C TRP A 131 -16.15 12.06 -12.66
N ARG A 132 -16.51 10.82 -13.04
CA ARG A 132 -16.90 10.47 -14.42
C ARG A 132 -18.05 11.35 -14.91
N LYS A 133 -19.08 11.53 -14.08
CA LYS A 133 -20.21 12.41 -14.38
C LYS A 133 -19.74 13.85 -14.64
N SER A 134 -18.86 14.37 -13.80
CA SER A 134 -18.29 15.72 -14.00
C SER A 134 -17.53 15.85 -15.33
N VAL A 135 -16.80 14.81 -15.75
CA VAL A 135 -16.10 14.80 -17.05
C VAL A 135 -17.10 14.85 -18.21
N THR A 136 -18.17 14.05 -18.14
CA THR A 136 -19.18 13.98 -19.19
C THR A 136 -20.10 15.20 -19.24
N GLU A 137 -20.33 15.90 -18.13
CA GLU A 137 -21.22 17.08 -18.07
C GLU A 137 -20.49 18.40 -18.36
N TYR A 138 -19.25 18.57 -17.89
CA TYR A 138 -18.55 19.86 -18.00
C TYR A 138 -17.56 19.94 -19.16
N TYR A 139 -16.96 18.82 -19.55
CA TYR A 139 -15.83 18.82 -20.47
C TYR A 139 -16.17 18.25 -21.84
N THR A 140 -17.21 17.43 -21.96
CA THR A 140 -17.59 16.81 -23.24
C THR A 140 -18.44 17.78 -24.07
N PRO A 141 -18.03 18.14 -25.29
CA PRO A 141 -18.83 18.99 -26.20
C PRO A 141 -20.18 18.34 -26.56
N GLU A 142 -21.17 19.15 -26.94
CA GLU A 142 -22.48 18.65 -27.39
C GLU A 142 -22.37 17.69 -28.60
N ASP A 143 -21.45 17.98 -29.53
CA ASP A 143 -21.16 17.14 -30.70
C ASP A 143 -20.24 15.94 -30.40
N GLY A 144 -19.90 15.71 -29.11
CA GLY A 144 -19.01 14.65 -28.65
C GLY A 144 -17.52 15.01 -28.64
N PRO A 145 -16.67 14.17 -28.00
CA PRO A 145 -15.23 14.40 -27.90
C PRO A 145 -14.53 14.54 -29.25
N GLU A 146 -15.02 13.86 -30.29
CA GLU A 146 -14.44 13.81 -31.64
C GLU A 146 -14.40 15.18 -32.31
N SER A 147 -15.29 16.09 -31.91
CA SER A 147 -15.30 17.49 -32.37
C SER A 147 -14.02 18.26 -32.02
N LEU A 148 -13.28 17.81 -31.00
CA LEU A 148 -11.98 18.36 -30.59
C LEU A 148 -10.79 17.66 -31.26
N GLY A 149 -11.03 16.76 -32.21
CA GLY A 149 -10.00 15.95 -32.87
C GLY A 149 -9.24 15.09 -31.86
N HIS A 150 -7.92 14.98 -32.01
CA HIS A 150 -7.07 14.15 -31.13
C HIS A 150 -7.11 14.54 -29.64
N ILE A 151 -7.56 15.75 -29.30
CA ILE A 151 -7.72 16.18 -27.90
C ILE A 151 -8.90 15.46 -27.24
N GLY A 152 -9.92 15.07 -28.01
CA GLY A 152 -11.04 14.25 -27.53
C GLY A 152 -10.60 12.88 -26.97
N GLU A 153 -9.47 12.35 -27.44
CA GLU A 153 -8.93 11.07 -26.94
C GLU A 153 -8.56 11.14 -25.46
N ILE A 154 -8.24 12.32 -24.92
CA ILE A 154 -7.98 12.50 -23.48
C ILE A 154 -9.26 12.23 -22.68
N MET A 155 -10.41 12.69 -23.17
CA MET A 155 -11.71 12.46 -22.52
C MET A 155 -12.10 10.98 -22.61
N ASN A 156 -11.89 10.35 -23.77
CA ASN A 156 -12.11 8.92 -23.96
C ASN A 156 -11.27 8.10 -22.97
N LEU A 157 -9.98 8.43 -22.83
CA LEU A 157 -9.08 7.79 -21.88
C LEU A 157 -9.59 7.93 -20.43
N TRP A 158 -10.03 9.12 -20.04
CA TRP A 158 -10.55 9.39 -18.70
C TRP A 158 -11.82 8.61 -18.39
N VAL A 159 -12.81 8.65 -19.28
CA VAL A 159 -14.07 7.91 -19.12
C VAL A 159 -13.80 6.41 -19.07
N HIS A 160 -12.96 5.89 -19.97
CA HIS A 160 -12.60 4.48 -19.99
C HIS A 160 -11.87 4.04 -18.71
N SER A 161 -10.98 4.88 -18.18
CA SER A 161 -10.26 4.60 -16.93
C SER A 161 -11.20 4.58 -15.72
N ALA A 162 -12.16 5.50 -15.65
CA ALA A 162 -13.21 5.48 -14.62
C ALA A 162 -14.09 4.24 -14.71
N ASP A 163 -14.58 3.91 -15.92
CA ASP A 163 -15.46 2.76 -16.12
C ASP A 163 -14.76 1.45 -15.72
N SER A 164 -13.51 1.27 -16.16
CA SER A 164 -12.68 0.11 -15.80
C SER A 164 -12.38 0.06 -14.30
N GLY A 165 -12.07 1.20 -13.69
CA GLY A 165 -11.83 1.30 -12.25
C GLY A 165 -13.06 0.94 -11.41
N ALA A 166 -14.23 1.42 -11.80
CA ALA A 166 -15.49 1.09 -11.14
C ALA A 166 -15.87 -0.39 -11.32
N GLU A 167 -15.70 -0.93 -12.52
CA GLU A 167 -15.93 -2.35 -12.80
C GLU A 167 -15.04 -3.25 -11.93
N TRP A 168 -13.74 -2.98 -11.90
CA TRP A 168 -12.80 -3.74 -11.07
C TRP A 168 -13.16 -3.65 -9.58
N THR A 169 -13.53 -2.45 -9.10
CA THR A 169 -13.90 -2.24 -7.69
C THR A 169 -15.16 -3.03 -7.32
N ARG A 170 -16.20 -3.01 -8.16
CA ARG A 170 -17.41 -3.83 -7.98
C ARG A 170 -17.07 -5.33 -7.97
N GLY A 171 -16.18 -5.77 -8.86
CA GLY A 171 -15.71 -7.16 -8.89
C GLY A 171 -14.97 -7.56 -7.62
N LEU A 172 -14.17 -6.67 -7.03
CA LEU A 172 -13.50 -6.90 -5.75
C LEU A 172 -14.50 -7.00 -4.60
N ILE A 173 -15.47 -6.08 -4.52
CA ILE A 173 -16.56 -6.13 -3.53
C ILE A 173 -17.29 -7.48 -3.61
N ALA A 174 -17.70 -7.89 -4.82
CA ALA A 174 -18.42 -9.15 -5.01
C ALA A 174 -17.62 -10.37 -4.52
N ARG A 175 -16.30 -10.39 -4.73
CA ARG A 175 -15.43 -11.46 -4.17
C ARG A 175 -15.38 -11.41 -2.65
N ILE A 176 -15.22 -10.23 -2.06
CA ILE A 176 -15.16 -10.05 -0.60
C ILE A 176 -16.49 -10.45 0.05
N GLU A 177 -17.62 -9.99 -0.47
CA GLU A 177 -18.95 -10.36 0.01
C GLU A 177 -19.26 -11.85 -0.23
N GLY A 178 -18.69 -12.43 -1.29
CA GLY A 178 -18.73 -13.86 -1.58
C GLY A 178 -17.86 -14.75 -0.69
N GLY A 179 -17.19 -14.17 0.32
CA GLY A 179 -16.40 -14.92 1.30
C GLY A 179 -14.91 -15.07 0.97
N ALA A 180 -14.37 -14.32 -0.01
CA ALA A 180 -12.94 -14.30 -0.24
C ALA A 180 -12.21 -13.65 0.95
N TYR A 181 -11.03 -14.22 1.27
CA TYR A 181 -10.08 -13.76 2.30
C TYR A 181 -10.60 -13.84 3.73
N THR A 182 -9.69 -13.79 4.70
CA THR A 182 -10.00 -13.69 6.14
C THR A 182 -9.67 -12.28 6.58
N PHE A 183 -10.66 -11.52 7.02
CA PHE A 183 -10.47 -10.13 7.47
C PHE A 183 -10.21 -10.06 8.97
N ALA A 184 -9.79 -8.89 9.44
CA ALA A 184 -9.56 -8.64 10.86
C ALA A 184 -10.78 -9.01 11.71
N GLY A 185 -10.58 -9.89 12.69
CA GLY A 185 -11.61 -10.39 13.60
C GLY A 185 -12.35 -11.65 13.13
N GLU A 186 -12.00 -12.22 11.97
CA GLU A 186 -12.68 -13.40 11.41
C GLU A 186 -11.90 -14.72 11.55
N GLY A 187 -10.64 -14.66 12.01
CA GLY A 187 -9.80 -15.84 12.19
C GLY A 187 -8.31 -15.52 12.11
N ASP A 188 -7.52 -16.52 11.76
CA ASP A 188 -6.08 -16.36 11.60
C ASP A 188 -5.79 -15.43 10.40
N PRO A 189 -4.99 -14.37 10.60
CA PRO A 189 -4.68 -13.43 9.54
C PRO A 189 -3.79 -14.09 8.48
N PHE A 190 -3.94 -13.66 7.23
CA PHE A 190 -2.94 -13.97 6.21
C PHE A 190 -1.62 -13.29 6.58
N VAL A 191 -0.56 -14.07 6.77
CA VAL A 191 0.79 -13.57 7.01
C VAL A 191 1.53 -13.59 5.67
N GLY A 192 1.72 -12.41 5.09
CA GLY A 192 2.39 -12.23 3.80
C GLY A 192 3.88 -11.91 3.89
N VAL A 193 4.48 -11.93 5.08
CA VAL A 193 5.91 -11.62 5.33
C VAL A 193 6.75 -12.88 5.40
N LEU A 194 8.06 -12.75 5.17
CA LEU A 194 9.01 -13.85 5.34
C LEU A 194 9.20 -14.16 6.83
N ALA A 195 9.29 -15.44 7.18
CA ALA A 195 9.57 -15.84 8.56
C ALA A 195 11.03 -15.53 8.95
N ASP A 196 11.31 -15.47 10.25
CA ASP A 196 12.67 -15.27 10.75
C ASP A 196 13.62 -16.36 10.24
N GLY A 197 14.65 -15.94 9.49
CA GLY A 197 15.66 -16.83 8.90
C GLY A 197 15.27 -17.45 7.55
N GLU A 198 14.10 -17.12 7.00
CA GLU A 198 13.72 -17.55 5.65
C GLU A 198 14.48 -16.75 4.58
N GLU A 199 15.06 -17.46 3.60
CA GLU A 199 15.72 -16.81 2.47
C GLU A 199 14.68 -16.26 1.50
N ASN A 200 14.79 -14.96 1.18
CA ASN A 200 13.98 -14.36 0.13
C ASN A 200 14.38 -14.93 -1.24
N PRO A 201 13.49 -15.66 -1.95
CA PRO A 201 13.81 -16.27 -3.25
C PRO A 201 14.06 -15.24 -4.37
N TYR A 202 13.70 -13.98 -4.13
CA TYR A 202 13.88 -12.86 -5.06
C TYR A 202 14.98 -11.89 -4.59
N ALA A 203 15.73 -12.24 -3.55
CA ALA A 203 16.85 -11.43 -3.10
C ALA A 203 17.87 -11.26 -4.24
N THR A 204 18.27 -10.01 -4.48
CA THR A 204 19.29 -9.70 -5.50
C THR A 204 20.70 -10.17 -5.11
N GLY A 205 20.91 -10.57 -3.85
CA GLY A 205 22.21 -10.96 -3.29
C GLY A 205 23.21 -9.81 -3.16
N VAL A 206 22.82 -8.57 -3.51
CA VAL A 206 23.66 -7.38 -3.43
C VAL A 206 23.38 -6.67 -2.10
N PRO A 207 24.39 -6.50 -1.23
CA PRO A 207 24.23 -5.73 0.00
C PRO A 207 23.97 -4.25 -0.31
N ASP A 208 22.93 -3.67 0.30
CA ASP A 208 22.68 -2.21 0.27
C ASP A 208 23.42 -1.54 1.44
N PRO A 209 23.93 -0.31 1.28
CA PRO A 209 24.55 0.43 2.39
C PRO A 209 23.68 0.49 3.66
N GLY A 210 22.36 0.54 3.53
CA GLY A 210 21.43 0.55 4.65
C GLY A 210 21.27 -0.79 5.38
N ASP A 211 21.76 -1.90 4.83
CA ASP A 211 21.73 -3.22 5.50
C ASP A 211 22.68 -3.30 6.72
N ARG A 212 23.57 -2.30 6.87
CA ARG A 212 24.60 -2.24 7.92
C ARG A 212 24.24 -1.31 9.09
N ASP A 213 23.11 -0.61 9.00
CA ASP A 213 22.60 0.38 9.97
C ASP A 213 21.59 -0.22 10.98
#